data_AF-A0A3N0AGB8-F1
#
_entry.id   AF-A0A3N0AGB8-F1
#
_cell.length_a   1.000
_cell.length_b   1.000
_cell.length_c   1.000
_cell.angle_alpha   90.00
_cell.angle_beta   90.00
_cell.angle_gamma   90.00
#
_symmetry.space_group_name_H-M   'P 1'
#
loop_
_entity.id
_entity.type
_entity.pdbx_description
1 polymer ?
#
loop_
_entity_poly.entity_id
_entity_poly.type
_entity_poly.pdbx_seq_one_letter_code
_entity_poly.pdbx_strand_id
1 'polypeptide(L)' 'MEAYQALREAAKASDIPLYRIGRELGKPDAYVNSAISRGSVPRCDTMAKMAKVCGYDLALLPEGEAPDSAFVIGDDVAK' A
#
# COMPACT_ATOMS: atom_id res chain seq x y z
N MET A 1 2.55 -2.95 -10.53
CA MET A 1 3.50 -2.71 -9.41
C MET A 1 3.22 -3.60 -8.20
N GLU A 2 4.25 -3.82 -7.37
CA GLU A 2 4.15 -4.62 -6.14
C GLU A 2 3.38 -3.92 -5.01
N ALA A 3 2.78 -4.70 -4.10
CA ALA A 3 1.92 -4.16 -3.04
C ALA A 3 2.61 -3.12 -2.14
N TYR A 4 3.85 -3.38 -1.71
CA TYR A 4 4.59 -2.41 -0.89
C TYR A 4 5.16 -1.24 -1.69
N GLN A 5 5.29 -1.37 -3.02
CA GLN A 5 5.62 -0.24 -3.88
C GLN A 5 4.42 0.71 -3.96
N ALA A 6 3.21 0.19 -4.19
CA ALA A 6 1.98 0.97 -4.15
C ALA A 6 1.80 1.68 -2.79
N LEU A 7 2.06 0.99 -1.68
CA LEU A 7 1.99 1.61 -0.36
C LEU A 7 3.00 2.76 -0.18
N ARG A 8 4.23 2.60 -0.70
CA ARG A 8 5.26 3.66 -0.64
C ARG A 8 4.85 4.88 -1.44
N GLU A 9 4.32 4.70 -2.65
CA GLU A 9 3.85 5.81 -3.47
C GLU A 9 2.64 6.50 -2.83
N ALA A 10 1.69 5.74 -2.27
CA ALA A 10 0.57 6.30 -1.51
C ALA A 10 1.03 7.11 -0.29
N ALA A 11 1.98 6.58 0.48
CA ALA A 11 2.55 7.27 1.63
C ALA A 11 3.26 8.56 1.24
N LYS A 12 4.02 8.53 0.13
CA LYS A 12 4.71 9.69 -0.43
C LYS A 12 3.73 10.75 -0.95
N ALA A 13 2.71 10.35 -1.71
CA ALA A 13 1.70 11.25 -2.26
C ALA A 13 0.91 11.98 -1.16
N SER A 14 0.73 11.33 0.00
CA SER A 14 -0.01 11.88 1.14
C SER A 14 0.87 12.53 2.22
N ASP A 15 2.18 12.67 2.01
CA ASP A 15 3.15 13.17 2.99
C ASP A 15 3.07 12.43 4.35
N ILE A 16 2.88 11.10 4.29
CA ILE A 16 2.82 10.21 5.45
C ILE A 16 4.12 9.40 5.56
N PRO A 17 4.93 9.59 6.62
CA PRO A 17 6.07 8.74 6.89
C PRO A 17 5.66 7.29 7.17
N LEU A 18 6.38 6.31 6.62
CA LEU A 18 6.04 4.87 6.76
C LEU A 18 5.91 4.39 8.22
N TYR A 19 6.67 4.98 9.15
CA TYR A 19 6.57 4.61 10.57
C TYR A 19 5.19 4.94 11.15
N ARG A 20 4.55 6.02 10.67
CA ARG A 20 3.22 6.44 11.11
C ARG A 20 2.17 5.40 10.77
N ILE A 21 2.30 4.75 9.61
CA ILE A 21 1.42 3.64 9.21
C ILE A 21 1.46 2.50 10.24
N GLY A 22 2.66 2.08 10.65
CA GLY A 22 2.81 1.07 11.70
C GLY A 22 2.13 1.50 13.01
N ARG A 23 2.38 2.74 13.43
CA ARG A 23 1.85 3.30 14.68
C ARG A 23 0.32 3.37 14.71
N GLU A 24 -0.31 3.85 13.64
CA GLU A 24 -1.79 3.92 13.51
C GLU A 24 -2.43 2.52 13.52
N LEU A 25 -1.69 1.49 13.10
CA LEU A 25 -2.12 0.09 13.18
C LEU A 25 -1.83 -0.57 14.55
N GLY A 26 -1.34 0.18 15.54
CA GLY A 26 -0.93 -0.34 16.84
C GLY A 26 0.30 -1.26 16.76
N LYS A 27 1.17 -1.05 15.77
CA LYS A 27 2.40 -1.82 15.52
C LYS A 27 3.64 -0.96 15.80
N PRO A 28 4.82 -1.59 15.99
CA PRO A 28 6.08 -0.85 16.11
C PRO A 28 6.34 0.02 14.88
N ASP A 29 7.03 1.15 15.06
CA ASP A 29 7.41 2.07 13.99
C ASP A 29 8.18 1.37 12.84
N ALA A 30 8.96 0.33 13.17
CA ALA A 30 9.70 -0.46 12.20
C ALA A 30 8.85 -1.49 11.43
N TYR A 31 7.56 -1.64 11.73
CA TYR A 31 6.71 -2.71 11.21
C TYR A 31 6.72 -2.79 9.69
N VAL A 32 6.40 -1.67 9.02
CA VAL A 32 6.32 -1.60 7.55
C VAL A 32 7.69 -1.82 6.92
N ASN A 33 8.73 -1.11 7.40
CA ASN A 33 10.08 -1.27 6.87
C ASN A 33 10.60 -2.70 7.03
N SER A 34 10.34 -3.33 8.17
CA SER A 34 10.76 -4.73 8.42
C SER A 34 10.02 -5.71 7.52
N ALA A 35 8.74 -5.46 7.23
CA ALA A 35 7.95 -6.28 6.32
C ALA A 35 8.45 -6.18 4.87
N ILE A 36 8.86 -4.98 4.46
CA ILE A 36 9.47 -4.74 3.15
C ILE A 36 10.84 -5.42 3.04
N SER A 37 11.71 -5.24 4.03
CA SER A 37 13.05 -5.85 4.04
C SER A 37 13.02 -7.37 3.98
N ARG A 38 11.98 -8.00 4.55
CA ARG A 38 11.78 -9.46 4.48
C ARG A 38 11.17 -9.95 3.17
N GLY A 39 10.79 -9.06 2.25
CA GLY A 39 10.08 -9.43 1.02
C GLY A 39 8.69 -10.03 1.28
N SER A 40 8.04 -9.66 2.39
CA SER A 40 6.68 -10.16 2.67
C SER A 40 5.66 -9.51 1.75
N VAL A 41 4.49 -10.13 1.62
CA VAL A 41 3.34 -9.55 0.92
C VAL A 41 2.23 -9.34 1.96
N PRO A 42 1.67 -8.12 2.08
CA PRO A 42 0.58 -7.90 3.01
C PRO A 42 -0.69 -8.59 2.51
N ARG A 43 -1.43 -9.22 3.43
CA ARG A 43 -2.80 -9.67 3.13
C ARG A 43 -3.69 -8.47 2.77
N CYS A 44 -4.74 -8.70 1.97
CA CYS A 44 -5.65 -7.64 1.52
C CYS A 44 -6.24 -6.83 2.69
N ASP A 45 -6.61 -7.48 3.80
CA ASP A 45 -7.15 -6.82 5.01
C ASP A 45 -6.14 -5.85 5.65
N THR A 46 -4.86 -6.26 5.66
CA THR A 46 -3.77 -5.47 6.23
C THR A 46 -3.43 -4.33 5.28
N MET A 47 -3.37 -4.60 3.98
CA MET A 47 -3.12 -3.59 2.96
C MET A 47 -4.20 -2.51 2.96
N ALA A 48 -5.48 -2.87 3.06
CA ALA A 48 -6.57 -1.91 3.19
C ALA A 48 -6.40 -0.99 4.40
N LYS A 49 -6.03 -1.54 5.56
CA LYS A 49 -5.76 -0.74 6.77
C LYS A 49 -4.58 0.22 6.58
N MET A 50 -3.49 -0.26 5.97
CA MET A 50 -2.31 0.57 5.70
C MET A 50 -2.61 1.69 4.69
N ALA A 51 -3.32 1.37 3.61
CA ALA A 51 -3.76 2.33 2.59
C ALA A 51 -4.67 3.41 3.21
N LYS A 52 -5.57 3.03 4.14
CA LYS A 52 -6.47 3.97 4.80
C LYS A 52 -5.73 5.04 5.60
N VAL A 53 -4.60 4.70 6.22
CA VAL A 53 -3.73 5.68 6.91
C VAL A 53 -3.17 6.72 5.94
N CYS A 54 -2.90 6.32 4.70
CA CYS A 54 -2.47 7.22 3.64
C CYS A 54 -3.64 7.97 2.97
N GLY A 55 -4.89 7.78 3.40
CA GLY A 55 -6.06 8.38 2.76
C GLY A 55 -6.54 7.67 1.49
N TYR A 56 -6.09 6.44 1.24
CA TYR A 56 -6.51 5.62 0.10
C TYR A 56 -7.46 4.50 0.54
N ASP A 57 -8.39 4.15 -0.33
CA ASP A 57 -9.20 2.93 -0.19
C ASP A 57 -8.63 1.81 -1.08
N LEU A 58 -8.67 0.57 -0.58
CA LEU A 58 -8.37 -0.61 -1.37
C LEU A 58 -9.68 -1.13 -1.97
N ALA A 59 -9.77 -1.16 -3.30
CA ALA A 59 -10.99 -1.53 -4.02
C ALA A 59 -10.70 -2.52 -5.15
N LEU A 60 -11.72 -3.30 -5.50
CA LEU A 60 -11.79 -4.00 -6.79
C LEU A 60 -12.53 -3.10 -7.76
N LEU A 61 -11.96 -2.91 -8.95
CA LEU A 61 -12.53 -2.12 -10.04
C LEU A 61 -12.55 -2.99 -11.30
N PRO A 62 -13.49 -2.76 -12.25
CA PRO A 62 -13.39 -3.37 -13.57
C PRO A 62 -12.05 -3.04 -14.23
N GLU A 63 -11.58 -3.96 -15.08
CA GLU A 63 -10.33 -3.76 -15.82
C GLU A 63 -10.42 -2.50 -16.69
N GLY A 64 -9.41 -1.64 -16.61
CA GLY A 64 -9.35 -0.37 -17.34
C GLY A 64 -10.15 0.78 -16.71
N GLU A 65 -10.86 0.57 -15.60
CA GLU A 65 -11.63 1.62 -14.90
C GLU A 65 -10.89 2.24 -13.71
N ALA A 66 -9.61 1.94 -13.52
CA ALA A 66 -8.81 2.59 -12.51
C ALA A 66 -8.62 4.08 -12.86
N PRO A 67 -8.90 5.03 -11.93
CA PRO A 67 -8.62 6.45 -12.17
C PRO A 67 -7.12 6.70 -12.22
N ASP A 68 -6.68 7.78 -12.90
CA ASP A 68 -5.26 8.13 -13.04
C ASP A 68 -4.51 8.32 -11.71
N SER A 69 -5.24 8.62 -10.63
CA SER A 69 -4.70 8.76 -9.28
C SER A 69 -4.51 7.43 -8.53
N ALA A 70 -4.92 6.31 -9.12
CA ALA A 70 -4.84 5.00 -8.48
C ALA A 70 -3.43 4.39 -8.57
N PHE A 71 -3.01 3.75 -7.49
CA PHE A 71 -1.86 2.85 -7.50
C PHE A 71 -2.34 1.42 -7.74
N VAL A 72 -2.13 0.92 -8.96
CA VAL A 72 -2.61 -0.41 -9.38
C VAL A 72 -1.64 -1.50 -8.96
N ILE A 73 -2.05 -2.33 -8.00
CA ILE A 73 -1.27 -3.48 -7.53
C ILE A 73 -1.52 -4.67 -8.46
N GLY A 74 -0.44 -5.25 -8.99
CA GLY A 74 -0.49 -6.38 -9.92
C GLY A 74 0.84 -6.53 -10.68
N ASP A 75 1.01 -7.69 -11.29
CA ASP A 75 2.15 -7.97 -12.16
C ASP A 75 1.99 -7.17 -13.47
N ASP A 76 2.81 -6.15 -13.67
CA ASP A 76 2.94 -5.53 -14.98
C ASP A 76 3.52 -6.58 -15.95
N VAL A 77 2.70 -7.27 -16.76
CA VAL A 77 2.45 -6.99 -18.19
C VAL A 77 1.35 -7.95 -18.69
N ALA A 78 0.36 -7.41 -19.40
CA ALA A 78 -0.33 -8.15 -20.44
C ALA A 78 0.67 -8.89 -21.34
N LYS A 79 0.49 -10.20 -21.53
CA LYS A 79 1.08 -10.91 -22.66
C LYS A 79 0.18 -10.78 -23.87
#